data_AF-A7DZS3-F1
#
_entry.id   AF-A7DZS3-F1
#
_cell.length_a   1.000
_cell.length_b   1.000
_cell.length_c   1.000
_cell.angle_alpha   90.00
_cell.angle_beta   90.00
_cell.angle_gamma   90.00
#
_symmetry.space_group_name_H-M   'P 1'
#
loop_
_entity.id
_entity.type
_entity.pdbx_description
1 polymer ?
#
loop_
_entity_poly.entity_id
_entity_poly.type
_entity_poly.pdbx_seq_one_letter_code
_entity_poly.pdbx_strand_id
1 'polypeptide(L)'
;MMLKKRYFKFLGAMVLSTVLVTTVNAGIVKAATLDRLGGLDRYNTARQVAEGVFSQCENVILVNGQGYADAVSATPLAKKLNAPILLTEADKLTSGVLNTIKKIGAKNVYIVGGEGVVKPSIESTLKSSGLKVNRYAKSGGNRYDTNAVVAKEVIKRTGAKKAILVNGQDGYSDALSVASIAAKLEIPVLISSS
;
A
#
# COMPACT_ATOMS: atom_id res chain seq x y z
N MET A 1 -74.51 7.35 -25.63
CA MET A 1 -73.14 7.48 -26.19
C MET A 1 -72.10 7.89 -25.11
N MET A 2 -72.10 7.26 -23.93
CA MET A 2 -71.20 7.67 -22.81
C MET A 2 -70.49 6.51 -22.08
N LEU A 3 -70.86 5.24 -22.30
CA LEU A 3 -70.23 4.10 -21.61
C LEU A 3 -68.89 3.64 -22.23
N LYS A 4 -68.68 3.80 -23.56
CA LYS A 4 -67.46 3.32 -24.24
C LYS A 4 -66.19 4.12 -23.90
N LYS A 5 -66.31 5.40 -23.53
CA LYS A 5 -65.15 6.27 -23.22
C LYS A 5 -64.50 5.98 -21.85
N ARG A 6 -65.23 5.33 -20.93
CA ARG A 6 -64.77 5.11 -19.56
C ARG A 6 -63.88 3.85 -19.44
N TYR A 7 -64.17 2.80 -20.21
CA TYR A 7 -63.33 1.60 -20.30
C TYR A 7 -61.99 1.84 -21.01
N PHE A 8 -61.96 2.72 -22.01
CA PHE A 8 -60.72 3.03 -22.73
C PHE A 8 -59.70 3.78 -21.85
N LYS A 9 -60.17 4.58 -20.88
CA LYS A 9 -59.30 5.24 -19.89
C LYS A 9 -58.77 4.29 -18.81
N PHE A 10 -59.50 3.23 -18.49
CA PHE A 10 -59.06 2.22 -17.52
C PHE A 10 -58.11 1.17 -18.11
N LEU A 11 -58.26 0.81 -19.40
CA LEU A 11 -57.31 -0.09 -20.07
C LEU A 11 -55.92 0.55 -20.24
N GLY A 12 -55.87 1.84 -20.55
CA GLY A 12 -54.60 2.56 -20.74
C GLY A 12 -53.75 2.63 -19.46
N ALA A 13 -54.39 2.76 -18.29
CA ALA A 13 -53.69 2.83 -17.01
C ALA A 13 -53.13 1.46 -16.56
N MET A 14 -53.83 0.36 -16.90
CA MET A 14 -53.42 -0.99 -16.51
C MET A 14 -52.27 -1.54 -17.39
N VAL A 15 -52.20 -1.11 -18.65
CA VAL A 15 -51.06 -1.42 -19.55
C VAL A 15 -49.83 -0.58 -19.17
N LEU A 16 -50.02 0.66 -18.71
CA LEU A 16 -48.90 1.49 -18.26
C LEU A 16 -48.28 0.99 -16.95
N SER A 17 -49.08 0.40 -16.05
CA SER A 17 -48.57 -0.18 -14.80
C SER A 17 -47.85 -1.52 -15.00
N THR A 18 -48.23 -2.32 -16.00
CA THR A 18 -47.55 -3.60 -16.29
C THR A 18 -46.25 -3.42 -17.08
N VAL A 19 -46.13 -2.35 -17.87
CA VAL A 19 -44.89 -2.02 -18.60
C VAL A 19 -43.80 -1.46 -17.68
N LEU A 20 -44.15 -0.87 -16.52
CA LEU A 20 -43.16 -0.29 -15.60
C LEU A 20 -42.41 -1.32 -14.73
N VAL A 21 -42.82 -2.60 -14.73
CA VAL A 21 -42.27 -3.63 -13.82
C VAL A 21 -41.22 -4.54 -14.48
N THR A 22 -40.99 -4.46 -15.80
CA THR A 22 -40.27 -5.54 -16.53
C THR A 22 -38.87 -5.21 -17.04
N THR A 23 -38.26 -4.08 -16.68
CA THR A 23 -36.85 -3.82 -17.07
C THR A 23 -35.96 -3.41 -15.91
N VAL A 24 -36.02 -4.15 -14.80
CA VAL A 24 -34.82 -4.28 -13.98
C VAL A 24 -34.00 -5.36 -14.66
N ASN A 25 -33.24 -4.97 -15.69
CA ASN A 25 -32.17 -5.82 -16.18
C ASN A 25 -31.12 -5.84 -15.06
N ALA A 26 -31.29 -6.76 -14.11
CA ALA A 26 -30.22 -7.19 -13.22
C ALA A 26 -29.18 -7.88 -14.11
N GLY A 27 -28.48 -7.09 -14.92
CA GLY A 27 -27.27 -7.54 -15.56
C GLY A 27 -26.44 -8.11 -14.44
N ILE A 28 -26.09 -9.39 -14.56
CA ILE A 28 -25.14 -10.01 -13.66
C ILE A 28 -23.87 -9.19 -13.82
N VAL A 29 -23.70 -8.19 -12.97
CA VAL A 29 -22.44 -7.47 -12.84
C VAL A 29 -21.50 -8.59 -12.42
N LYS A 30 -20.63 -9.01 -13.34
CA LYS A 30 -19.61 -10.00 -13.05
C LYS A 30 -18.78 -9.39 -11.93
N ALA A 31 -19.11 -9.76 -10.69
CA ALA A 31 -18.37 -9.31 -9.53
C ALA A 31 -16.92 -9.71 -9.79
N ALA A 32 -16.00 -8.75 -9.64
CA ALA A 32 -14.59 -9.06 -9.69
C ALA A 32 -14.34 -10.20 -8.71
N THR A 33 -13.55 -11.20 -9.12
CA THR A 33 -13.09 -12.25 -8.21
C THR A 33 -12.38 -11.56 -7.04
N LEU A 34 -12.95 -11.70 -5.84
CA LEU A 34 -12.43 -11.06 -4.65
C LEU A 34 -11.37 -11.96 -4.05
N ASP A 35 -10.12 -11.54 -4.15
CA ASP A 35 -9.02 -12.14 -3.40
C ASP A 35 -8.68 -11.23 -2.22
N ARG A 36 -8.71 -11.79 -1.00
CA ARG A 36 -8.42 -11.05 0.23
C ARG A 36 -7.04 -11.42 0.73
N LEU A 37 -6.11 -10.48 0.63
CA LEU A 37 -4.80 -10.57 1.26
C LEU A 37 -4.84 -9.86 2.62
N GLY A 38 -5.01 -10.62 3.71
CA GLY A 38 -5.23 -10.03 5.03
C GLY A 38 -5.07 -11.02 6.18
N GLY A 39 -4.42 -10.58 7.25
CA GLY A 39 -4.09 -11.40 8.42
C GLY A 39 -4.64 -10.88 9.73
N LEU A 40 -4.33 -11.60 10.81
CA LEU A 40 -4.76 -11.30 12.18
C LEU A 40 -4.28 -9.92 12.69
N ASP A 41 -3.18 -9.43 12.13
CA ASP A 41 -2.59 -8.14 12.47
C ASP A 41 -1.93 -7.52 11.23
N ARG A 42 -1.38 -6.31 11.39
CA ARG A 42 -0.69 -5.58 10.32
C ARG A 42 0.57 -6.30 9.82
N TYR A 43 1.27 -7.01 10.69
CA TYR A 43 2.50 -7.74 10.35
C TYR A 43 2.17 -8.97 9.48
N ASN A 44 1.14 -9.72 9.85
CA ASN A 44 0.63 -10.86 9.10
C ASN A 44 0.02 -10.41 7.77
N THR A 45 -0.73 -9.31 7.75
CA THR A 45 -1.26 -8.71 6.52
C THR A 45 -0.14 -8.34 5.55
N ALA A 46 0.90 -7.65 6.02
CA ALA A 46 2.04 -7.30 5.17
C ALA A 46 2.74 -8.54 4.58
N ARG A 47 2.87 -9.61 5.36
CA ARG A 47 3.42 -10.89 4.88
C ARG A 47 2.53 -11.56 3.84
N GLN A 48 1.22 -11.60 4.06
CA GLN A 48 0.28 -12.16 3.08
C GLN A 48 0.27 -11.37 1.77
N VAL A 49 0.34 -10.04 1.84
CA VAL A 49 0.48 -9.20 0.65
C VAL A 49 1.79 -9.50 -0.07
N ALA A 50 2.90 -9.60 0.65
CA ALA A 50 4.19 -9.93 0.05
C ALA A 50 4.16 -11.30 -0.64
N GLU A 51 3.65 -12.34 0.02
CA GLU A 51 3.62 -13.71 -0.52
C GLU A 51 2.56 -13.90 -1.61
N GLY A 52 1.45 -13.15 -1.57
CA GLY A 52 0.39 -13.21 -2.57
C GLY A 52 0.72 -12.45 -3.85
N VAL A 53 1.50 -11.37 -3.74
CA VAL A 53 1.88 -10.52 -4.90
C VAL A 53 3.24 -10.93 -5.49
N PHE A 54 4.19 -11.37 -4.67
CA PHE A 54 5.55 -11.67 -5.09
C PHE A 54 5.85 -13.17 -4.95
N SER A 55 5.94 -13.86 -6.08
CA SER A 55 6.36 -15.27 -6.11
C SER A 55 7.87 -15.42 -5.94
N GLN A 56 8.65 -14.56 -6.59
CA GLN A 56 10.11 -14.42 -6.44
C GLN A 56 10.48 -12.94 -6.50
N CYS A 57 11.35 -12.50 -5.59
CA CYS A 57 11.76 -11.12 -5.46
C CYS A 57 13.14 -11.04 -4.80
N GLU A 58 14.05 -10.22 -5.32
CA GLU A 58 15.40 -10.09 -4.75
C GLU A 58 15.48 -9.15 -3.53
N ASN A 59 14.50 -8.26 -3.37
CA ASN A 59 14.58 -7.09 -2.51
C ASN A 59 13.37 -7.03 -1.57
N VAL A 60 13.58 -6.63 -0.32
CA VAL A 60 12.49 -6.34 0.63
C VAL A 60 12.77 -5.01 1.28
N ILE A 61 11.72 -4.21 1.49
CA ILE A 61 11.79 -3.06 2.39
C ILE A 61 11.25 -3.46 3.75
N LEU A 62 11.98 -3.13 4.81
CA LEU A 62 11.54 -3.35 6.18
C LEU A 62 11.32 -2.01 6.87
N VAL A 63 10.14 -1.82 7.46
CA VAL A 63 9.80 -0.60 8.22
C VAL A 63 9.18 -0.96 9.57
N ASN A 64 9.21 -0.02 10.52
CA ASN A 64 8.48 -0.20 11.77
C ASN A 64 6.96 -0.15 11.52
N GLY A 65 6.22 -1.13 12.03
CA GLY A 65 4.78 -1.25 11.80
C GLY A 65 3.90 -0.28 12.60
N GLN A 66 4.46 0.49 13.53
CA GLN A 66 3.75 1.42 14.42
C GLN A 66 3.82 2.88 13.93
N GLY A 67 4.71 3.20 12.98
CA GLY A 67 4.85 4.53 12.39
C GLY A 67 4.56 4.51 10.89
N TYR A 68 3.77 5.48 10.40
CA TYR A 68 3.40 5.51 8.99
C TYR A 68 4.40 6.18 8.07
N ALA A 69 5.12 7.19 8.58
CA ALA A 69 5.87 8.12 7.76
C ALA A 69 6.98 7.41 6.97
N ASP A 70 7.65 6.46 7.61
CA ASP A 70 8.70 5.64 6.99
C ASP A 70 8.11 4.72 5.90
N ALA A 71 6.94 4.11 6.15
CA ALA A 71 6.25 3.25 5.17
C ALA A 71 5.79 4.04 3.92
N VAL A 72 5.20 5.22 4.11
CA VAL A 72 4.79 6.10 3.00
C VAL A 72 6.01 6.56 2.21
N SER A 73 7.05 7.03 2.89
CA SER A 73 8.30 7.46 2.26
C SER A 73 8.93 6.35 1.41
N ALA A 74 8.85 5.11 1.89
CA ALA A 74 9.41 3.95 1.22
C ALA A 74 8.60 3.47 0.00
N THR A 75 7.35 3.88 -0.18
CA THR A 75 6.46 3.31 -1.21
C THR A 75 6.98 3.49 -2.64
N PRO A 76 7.47 4.67 -3.06
CA PRO A 76 8.10 4.82 -4.38
C PRO A 76 9.40 4.00 -4.53
N LEU A 77 10.19 3.89 -3.45
CA LEU A 77 11.41 3.08 -3.45
C LEU A 77 11.08 1.59 -3.58
N ALA A 78 10.04 1.10 -2.90
CA ALA A 78 9.54 -0.27 -3.00
C ALA A 78 9.16 -0.60 -4.45
N LYS A 79 8.43 0.29 -5.11
CA LYS A 79 8.11 0.13 -6.54
C LYS A 79 9.36 0.07 -7.41
N LYS A 80 10.32 0.97 -7.20
CA LYS A 80 11.54 1.01 -8.00
C LYS A 80 12.43 -0.24 -7.82
N LEU A 81 12.44 -0.80 -6.61
CA LEU A 81 13.19 -2.02 -6.28
C LEU A 81 12.43 -3.31 -6.58
N ASN A 82 11.18 -3.21 -7.06
CA ASN A 82 10.26 -4.34 -7.16
C ASN A 82 10.18 -5.14 -5.85
N ALA A 83 10.05 -4.45 -4.72
CA ALA A 83 10.18 -5.02 -3.38
C ALA A 83 8.85 -4.91 -2.61
N PRO A 84 8.40 -5.96 -1.89
CA PRO A 84 7.34 -5.78 -0.90
C PRO A 84 7.84 -4.98 0.31
N ILE A 85 6.90 -4.34 0.99
CA ILE A 85 7.13 -3.71 2.29
C ILE A 85 6.67 -4.68 3.38
N LEU A 86 7.61 -5.14 4.20
CA LEU A 86 7.33 -5.91 5.41
C LEU A 86 7.42 -5.00 6.65
N LEU A 87 6.71 -5.40 7.70
CA LEU A 87 6.65 -4.66 8.95
C LEU A 87 7.39 -5.39 10.07
N THR A 88 8.04 -4.65 10.96
CA THR A 88 8.64 -5.16 12.20
C THR A 88 8.21 -4.34 13.41
N GLU A 89 8.27 -4.93 14.60
CA GLU A 89 8.28 -4.16 15.84
C GLU A 89 9.66 -3.49 16.01
N ALA A 90 9.76 -2.55 16.95
CA ALA A 90 10.99 -1.77 17.11
C ALA A 90 12.19 -2.65 17.47
N ASP A 91 11.99 -3.67 18.29
CA ASP A 91 13.05 -4.51 18.84
C ASP A 91 12.84 -6.00 18.66
N LYS A 92 11.77 -6.38 17.96
CA LYS A 92 11.43 -7.76 17.67
C LYS A 92 11.14 -7.99 16.20
N LEU A 93 12.00 -8.76 15.56
CA LEU A 93 11.76 -9.30 14.23
C LEU A 93 10.99 -10.61 14.40
N THR A 94 9.73 -10.63 14.00
CA THR A 94 8.96 -11.88 14.07
C THR A 94 9.55 -12.91 13.11
N SER A 95 9.56 -14.19 13.51
CA SER A 95 10.04 -15.29 12.67
C SER A 95 9.30 -15.36 11.32
N GLY A 96 8.03 -14.93 11.30
CA GLY A 96 7.23 -14.78 10.09
C GLY A 96 7.90 -13.91 9.03
N VAL A 97 8.57 -12.80 9.41
CA VAL A 97 9.23 -11.91 8.44
C VAL A 97 10.39 -12.63 7.75
N LEU A 98 11.26 -13.31 8.51
CA LEU A 98 12.36 -14.09 7.94
C LEU A 98 11.87 -15.23 7.05
N ASN A 99 10.78 -15.89 7.44
CA ASN A 99 10.18 -16.94 6.63
C ASN A 99 9.65 -16.40 5.30
N THR A 100 8.96 -15.25 5.32
CA THR A 100 8.50 -14.58 4.10
C THR A 100 9.66 -14.18 3.21
N ILE A 101 10.72 -13.55 3.76
CA ILE A 101 11.95 -13.18 3.01
C ILE A 101 12.55 -14.40 2.30
N LYS A 102 12.68 -15.53 3.01
CA LYS A 102 13.19 -16.78 2.44
C LYS A 102 12.26 -17.34 1.36
N LYS A 103 10.95 -17.36 1.62
CA LYS A 103 9.93 -17.91 0.72
C LYS A 103 9.91 -17.18 -0.62
N ILE A 104 10.00 -15.84 -0.61
CA ILE A 104 10.04 -15.04 -1.84
C ILE A 104 11.44 -14.96 -2.46
N GLY A 105 12.46 -15.58 -1.86
CA GLY A 105 13.83 -15.62 -2.40
C GLY A 105 14.63 -14.32 -2.27
N ALA A 106 14.25 -13.42 -1.36
CA ALA A 106 14.90 -12.12 -1.22
C ALA A 106 16.27 -12.21 -0.55
N LYS A 107 17.21 -11.42 -1.06
CA LYS A 107 18.62 -11.37 -0.62
C LYS A 107 19.00 -10.02 -0.05
N ASN A 108 18.33 -8.96 -0.49
CA ASN A 108 18.59 -7.59 -0.05
C ASN A 108 17.44 -7.11 0.83
N VAL A 109 17.76 -6.55 1.99
CA VAL A 109 16.80 -5.89 2.88
C VAL A 109 17.17 -4.43 3.03
N TYR A 110 16.21 -3.56 2.76
CA TYR A 110 16.34 -2.12 2.88
C TYR A 110 15.51 -1.67 4.08
N ILE A 111 16.16 -1.36 5.19
CA ILE A 111 15.49 -0.82 6.37
C ILE A 111 15.21 0.66 6.11
N VAL A 112 13.96 1.09 6.21
CA VAL A 112 13.60 2.52 6.23
C VAL A 112 13.16 2.87 7.64
N GLY A 113 13.91 3.76 8.28
CA GLY A 113 13.74 4.11 9.68
C GLY A 113 15.05 4.08 10.47
N GLY A 114 15.19 5.04 11.39
CA GLY A 114 16.36 5.16 12.27
C GLY A 114 16.42 4.07 13.33
N GLU A 115 17.54 4.03 14.06
CA GLU A 115 17.78 3.04 15.13
C GLU A 115 16.78 3.12 16.29
N GLY A 116 16.19 4.30 16.51
CA GLY A 116 15.14 4.50 17.53
C GLY A 116 13.81 3.82 17.21
N VAL A 117 13.55 3.50 15.94
CA VAL A 117 12.30 2.84 15.51
C VAL A 117 12.53 1.45 14.94
N VAL A 118 13.73 1.13 14.47
CA VAL A 118 14.13 -0.24 14.11
C VAL A 118 15.51 -0.47 14.72
N LYS A 119 15.55 -1.15 15.88
CA LYS A 119 16.76 -1.30 16.69
C LYS A 119 17.89 -1.98 15.89
N PRO A 120 19.16 -1.67 16.18
CA PRO A 120 20.31 -2.32 15.55
C PRO A 120 20.31 -3.85 15.68
N SER A 121 19.70 -4.40 16.74
CA SER A 121 19.54 -5.85 16.92
C SER A 121 18.82 -6.53 15.74
N ILE A 122 17.80 -5.87 15.16
CA ILE A 122 17.07 -6.36 13.99
C ILE A 122 17.98 -6.46 12.78
N GLU A 123 18.77 -5.41 12.54
CA GLU A 123 19.73 -5.37 11.45
C GLU A 123 20.80 -6.46 11.60
N SER A 124 21.30 -6.68 12.81
CA SER A 124 22.23 -7.76 13.11
C SER A 124 21.60 -9.13 12.84
N THR A 125 20.36 -9.38 13.29
CA THR A 125 19.65 -10.64 13.01
C THR A 125 19.49 -10.91 11.51
N LEU A 126 19.16 -9.88 10.72
CA LEU A 126 19.03 -9.99 9.26
C LEU A 126 20.38 -10.32 8.62
N LYS A 127 21.47 -9.63 9.00
CA LYS A 127 22.83 -9.89 8.49
C LYS A 127 23.31 -11.29 8.86
N SER A 128 23.12 -11.72 10.11
CA SER A 128 23.45 -13.08 10.56
C SER A 128 22.64 -14.17 9.83
N SER A 129 21.50 -13.81 9.24
CA SER A 129 20.71 -14.71 8.38
C SER A 129 21.19 -14.75 6.92
N GLY A 130 22.32 -14.11 6.60
CA GLY A 130 22.93 -14.11 5.27
C GLY A 130 22.37 -13.05 4.31
N LEU A 131 21.59 -12.10 4.81
CA LEU A 131 20.97 -11.05 4.00
C LEU A 131 21.88 -9.82 3.89
N LYS A 132 21.89 -9.17 2.73
CA LYS A 132 22.52 -7.86 2.55
C LYS A 132 21.60 -6.78 3.06
N VAL A 133 22.03 -6.01 4.06
CA VAL A 133 21.17 -5.01 4.72
C VAL A 133 21.71 -3.60 4.49
N ASN A 134 20.83 -2.72 4.01
CA ASN A 134 21.08 -1.28 3.90
C ASN A 134 20.04 -0.53 4.72
N ARG A 135 20.43 0.52 5.43
CA ARG A 135 19.52 1.37 6.21
C ARG A 135 19.42 2.77 5.60
N TYR A 136 18.20 3.23 5.36
CA TYR A 136 17.87 4.58 4.92
C TYR A 136 17.28 5.36 6.10
N ALA A 137 18.17 6.08 6.78
CA ALA A 137 17.85 7.03 7.83
C ALA A 137 19.06 7.93 8.08
N LYS A 138 18.84 9.06 8.75
CA LYS A 138 19.91 9.87 9.33
C LYS A 138 20.04 9.51 10.81
N SER A 139 21.26 9.31 11.30
CA SER A 139 21.49 9.04 12.73
C SER A 139 20.97 10.21 13.58
N GLY A 140 20.20 9.91 14.62
CA GLY A 140 19.49 10.90 15.45
C GLY A 140 18.45 11.76 14.72
N GLY A 141 18.13 11.43 13.46
CA GLY A 141 17.16 12.16 12.65
C GLY A 141 15.72 11.84 12.97
N ASN A 142 14.82 12.64 12.42
CA ASN A 142 13.37 12.45 12.54
C ASN A 142 12.75 11.92 11.23
N ARG A 143 11.41 11.85 11.18
CA ARG A 143 10.66 11.37 10.01
C ARG A 143 10.95 12.17 8.73
N TYR A 144 11.23 13.47 8.84
CA TYR A 144 11.54 14.34 7.71
C TYR A 144 12.96 14.07 7.19
N ASP A 145 13.92 13.83 8.09
CA ASP A 145 15.27 13.41 7.69
C ASP A 145 15.26 12.06 6.97
N THR A 146 14.54 11.06 7.51
CA THR A 146 14.37 9.75 6.86
C THR A 146 13.71 9.90 5.49
N ASN A 147 12.64 10.70 5.40
CA ASN A 147 11.97 10.99 4.13
C ASN A 147 12.93 11.59 3.10
N ALA A 148 13.75 12.57 3.49
CA ALA A 148 14.73 13.18 2.59
C ALA A 148 15.80 12.17 2.12
N VAL A 149 16.27 11.27 2.99
CA VAL A 149 17.22 10.20 2.61
C VAL A 149 16.60 9.26 1.58
N VAL A 150 15.37 8.81 1.82
CA VAL A 150 14.65 7.93 0.89
C VAL A 150 14.35 8.64 -0.43
N ALA A 151 13.94 9.90 -0.39
CA ALA A 151 13.66 10.70 -1.59
C ALA A 151 14.90 10.87 -2.46
N LYS A 152 16.07 11.13 -1.86
CA LYS A 152 17.36 11.17 -2.57
C LYS A 152 17.67 9.85 -3.26
N GLU A 153 17.42 8.72 -2.60
CA GLU A 153 17.64 7.40 -3.19
C GLU A 153 16.66 7.12 -4.34
N VAL A 154 15.39 7.51 -4.21
CA VAL A 154 14.41 7.42 -5.30
C VAL A 154 14.88 8.24 -6.50
N ILE A 155 15.23 9.52 -6.30
CA ILE A 155 15.72 10.42 -7.36
C ILE A 155 16.97 9.84 -8.03
N LYS A 156 17.92 9.30 -7.24
CA LYS A 156 19.13 8.68 -7.75
C LYS A 156 18.83 7.49 -8.67
N ARG A 157 17.81 6.68 -8.35
CA ARG A 157 17.46 5.46 -9.10
C ARG A 157 16.54 5.72 -10.29
N THR A 158 15.71 6.76 -10.23
CA THR A 158 14.65 7.01 -11.23
C THR A 158 14.94 8.21 -12.12
N GLY A 159 15.82 9.12 -11.70
CA GLY A 159 16.02 10.41 -12.35
C GLY A 159 14.84 11.37 -12.18
N ALA A 160 13.98 11.14 -11.18
CA ALA A 160 12.79 11.93 -10.94
C ALA A 160 13.10 13.43 -10.81
N LYS A 161 12.35 14.24 -11.58
CA LYS A 161 12.41 15.72 -11.55
C LYS A 161 11.19 16.34 -10.88
N LYS A 162 10.25 15.51 -10.43
CA LYS A 162 9.00 15.89 -9.78
C LYS A 162 8.88 15.14 -8.47
N ALA A 163 8.08 15.66 -7.56
CA ALA A 163 7.73 15.05 -6.29
C ALA A 163 6.28 15.40 -5.93
N ILE A 164 5.66 14.62 -5.06
CA ILE A 164 4.39 15.00 -4.42
C ILE A 164 4.71 15.47 -3.01
N LEU A 165 4.32 16.69 -2.66
CA LEU A 165 4.49 17.25 -1.31
C LEU A 165 3.19 17.08 -0.52
N VAL A 166 3.31 16.60 0.71
CA VAL A 166 2.19 16.48 1.65
C VAL A 166 2.58 16.96 3.05
N ASN A 167 1.59 17.32 3.86
CA ASN A 167 1.80 17.64 5.27
C ASN A 167 2.10 16.34 6.05
N GLY A 168 3.24 16.32 6.75
CA GLY A 168 3.74 15.18 7.52
C GLY A 168 3.46 15.24 9.03
N GLN A 169 2.75 16.28 9.48
CA GLN A 169 2.30 16.46 10.85
C GLN A 169 0.95 15.75 11.05
N ASP A 170 -0.09 16.22 10.36
CA ASP A 170 -1.47 15.69 10.43
C ASP A 170 -1.96 15.09 9.11
N GLY A 171 -1.25 15.31 8.00
CA GLY A 171 -1.63 14.86 6.65
C GLY A 171 -1.40 13.37 6.37
N TYR A 172 -1.57 12.49 7.37
CA TYR A 172 -1.41 11.05 7.21
C TYR A 172 -2.29 10.49 6.08
N SER A 173 -3.55 10.93 6.04
CA SER A 173 -4.52 10.52 5.01
C SER A 173 -4.09 10.94 3.61
N ASP A 174 -3.53 12.15 3.48
CA ASP A 174 -3.07 12.69 2.20
C ASP A 174 -1.86 11.91 1.72
N ALA A 175 -0.90 11.68 2.61
CA ALA A 175 0.32 10.94 2.35
C ALA A 175 0.03 9.51 1.86
N LEU A 176 -0.91 8.82 2.51
CA LEU A 176 -1.36 7.48 2.08
C LEU A 176 -2.06 7.51 0.73
N SER A 177 -2.95 8.49 0.50
CA SER A 177 -3.75 8.58 -0.71
C SER A 177 -2.87 8.81 -1.94
N VAL A 178 -1.76 9.55 -1.80
CA VAL A 178 -0.83 9.84 -2.89
C VAL A 178 0.28 8.81 -3.06
N ALA A 179 0.50 7.92 -2.09
CA ALA A 179 1.63 6.97 -2.12
C ALA A 179 1.60 6.05 -3.36
N SER A 180 0.42 5.55 -3.72
CA SER A 180 0.25 4.64 -4.87
C SER A 180 0.52 5.33 -6.21
N ILE A 181 0.05 6.57 -6.39
CA ILE A 181 0.31 7.35 -7.62
C ILE A 181 1.77 7.81 -7.68
N ALA A 182 2.37 8.19 -6.54
CA ALA A 182 3.80 8.52 -6.47
C ALA A 182 4.68 7.32 -6.87
N ALA A 183 4.36 6.13 -6.36
CA ALA A 183 5.02 4.90 -6.78
C ALA A 183 4.83 4.61 -8.27
N LYS A 184 3.60 4.72 -8.79
CA LYS A 184 3.33 4.52 -10.22
C LYS A 184 4.13 5.45 -11.12
N LEU A 185 4.32 6.70 -10.69
CA LEU A 185 5.10 7.71 -11.40
C LEU A 185 6.61 7.64 -11.11
N GLU A 186 7.05 6.74 -10.22
CA GLU A 186 8.42 6.62 -9.73
C GLU A 186 9.02 7.94 -9.18
N ILE A 187 8.17 8.76 -8.54
CA ILE A 187 8.54 10.03 -7.91
C ILE A 187 8.44 9.95 -6.39
N PRO A 188 9.28 10.67 -5.63
CA PRO A 188 9.20 10.66 -4.18
C PRO A 188 7.93 11.36 -3.67
N VAL A 189 7.41 10.85 -2.55
CA VAL A 189 6.52 11.61 -1.67
C VAL A 189 7.40 12.34 -0.67
N LEU A 190 7.31 13.67 -0.63
CA LEU A 190 7.98 14.51 0.34
C LEU A 190 6.99 14.86 1.44
N ILE A 191 7.42 14.69 2.69
CA ILE A 191 6.63 15.12 3.86
C ILE A 191 7.29 16.34 4.50
N SER A 192 6.49 17.35 4.84
CA SER A 192 6.93 18.61 5.46
C SER A 192 6.16 18.87 6.75
N SER A 193 6.72 19.67 7.68
CA SER A 193 6.02 20.09 8.90
C SER A 193 4.99 21.21 8.68
N SER A 194 4.93 21.77 7.48
CA SER A 194 4.00 22.84 7.07
C SER A 194 3.66 22.71 5.60
#